data_AF-M0GHM3-F1
#
_entry.id   AF-M0GHM3-F1
#
_cell.length_a   1.000
_cell.length_b   1.000
_cell.length_c   1.000
_cell.angle_alpha   90.00
_cell.angle_beta   90.00
_cell.angle_gamma   90.00
#
_symmetry.space_group_name_H-M   'P 1'
#
loop_
_entity.id
_entity.type
_entity.pdbx_description
1 polymer ?
#
loop_
_entity_poly.entity_id
_entity_poly.type
_entity_poly.pdbx_seq_one_letter_code
_entity_poly.pdbx_strand_id
1 'polypeptide(L)'
;MNRFSRGSSDAAASGDDRGQLVLVSGAVVVVALLTLLVVHAQLGFAGVTETAEAPPLDDIVETTEDAVELATAGVAGRYDWAERDAAVADFRSRLNPALTNVERARPGGVALTTNDSAASGWALRNCPDGPSREFGPCVADDGVVVQERAGETTVVAVLVDVRIATPRSRTDLTVAARPN
;
A
#
# COMPACT_ATOMS: atom_id res chain seq x y z
N MET A 1 6.56 -91.57 -48.24
CA MET A 1 6.04 -90.76 -47.13
C MET A 1 6.98 -89.57 -46.92
N ASN A 2 6.37 -88.42 -46.62
CA ASN A 2 6.90 -87.08 -46.28
C ASN A 2 7.46 -86.18 -47.41
N ARG A 3 6.70 -85.09 -47.63
CA ARG A 3 6.90 -84.00 -48.59
C ARG A 3 7.90 -82.95 -48.07
N PHE A 4 8.43 -82.23 -49.05
CA PHE A 4 9.27 -81.03 -49.00
C PHE A 4 8.72 -79.80 -48.24
N SER A 5 9.69 -78.97 -47.83
CA SER A 5 9.79 -77.50 -47.96
C SER A 5 9.10 -76.53 -46.98
N ARG A 6 9.99 -75.73 -46.36
CA ARG A 6 10.09 -74.24 -46.29
C ARG A 6 8.94 -73.39 -45.72
N GLY A 7 9.38 -72.38 -44.98
CA GLY A 7 8.72 -71.07 -44.79
C GLY A 7 8.92 -70.60 -43.35
N SER A 8 9.97 -69.83 -43.02
CA SER A 8 10.08 -68.37 -43.12
C SER A 8 8.96 -67.58 -42.43
N SER A 9 9.40 -66.64 -41.57
CA SER A 9 8.89 -65.26 -41.31
C SER A 9 8.73 -65.04 -39.81
N ASP A 10 9.73 -64.48 -39.12
CA ASP A 10 10.03 -63.04 -38.97
C ASP A 10 8.88 -62.18 -38.41
N ALA A 11 9.20 -61.54 -37.28
CA ALA A 11 8.81 -60.19 -36.86
C ALA A 11 7.31 -59.83 -36.86
N ALA A 12 6.60 -60.23 -35.80
CA ALA A 12 5.32 -59.62 -35.42
C ALA A 12 5.42 -59.03 -34.00
N ALA A 13 6.25 -57.99 -33.84
CA ALA A 13 6.27 -57.16 -32.62
C ALA A 13 6.98 -55.82 -32.88
N SER A 14 6.42 -54.92 -33.71
CA SER A 14 6.88 -53.51 -33.70
C SER A 14 5.93 -52.50 -34.39
N GLY A 15 4.62 -52.75 -34.36
CA GLY A 15 3.62 -51.81 -34.90
C GLY A 15 3.00 -50.92 -33.83
N ASP A 16 2.54 -51.53 -32.73
CA ASP A 16 1.80 -50.84 -31.67
C ASP A 16 2.68 -49.92 -30.79
N ASP A 17 3.90 -50.33 -30.46
CA ASP A 17 4.82 -49.53 -29.64
C ASP A 17 5.14 -48.16 -30.24
N ARG A 18 5.30 -48.08 -31.57
CA ARG A 18 5.65 -46.81 -32.25
C ARG A 18 4.46 -45.85 -32.30
N GLY A 19 3.25 -46.37 -32.53
CA GLY A 19 2.03 -45.57 -32.47
C GLY A 19 1.73 -45.06 -31.06
N GLN A 20 1.97 -45.89 -30.05
CA GLN A 20 1.78 -45.56 -28.65
C GLN A 20 2.78 -44.52 -28.14
N LEU A 21 4.06 -44.60 -28.56
CA LEU A 21 5.07 -43.59 -28.20
C LEU A 21 4.77 -42.21 -28.80
N VAL A 22 4.19 -42.14 -30.01
CA VAL A 22 3.80 -40.87 -30.64
C VAL A 22 2.62 -40.22 -29.90
N LEU A 23 1.62 -41.01 -29.49
CA LEU A 23 0.47 -40.51 -28.72
C LEU A 23 0.89 -40.01 -27.34
N VAL A 24 1.78 -40.74 -26.65
CA VAL A 24 2.31 -40.32 -25.35
C VAL A 24 3.12 -39.03 -25.48
N SER A 25 3.99 -38.94 -26.50
CA SER A 25 4.79 -37.74 -26.74
C SER A 25 3.91 -36.52 -27.06
N GLY A 26 2.88 -36.71 -27.89
CA GLY A 26 1.91 -35.66 -28.22
C GLY A 26 1.11 -35.21 -26.99
N ALA A 27 0.66 -36.14 -26.15
CA ALA A 27 -0.07 -35.82 -24.93
C ALA A 27 0.78 -34.99 -23.96
N VAL A 28 2.07 -35.32 -23.79
CA VAL A 28 3.00 -34.55 -22.95
C VAL A 28 3.16 -33.13 -23.46
N VAL A 29 3.29 -32.93 -24.78
CA VAL A 29 3.39 -31.59 -25.39
C VAL A 29 2.10 -30.80 -25.17
N VAL A 30 0.93 -31.41 -25.34
CA VAL A 30 -0.36 -30.75 -25.08
C VAL A 30 -0.49 -30.32 -23.62
N VAL A 31 -0.10 -31.19 -22.67
CA VAL A 31 -0.13 -30.85 -21.25
C VAL A 31 0.85 -29.71 -20.93
N ALA A 32 2.05 -29.73 -21.49
CA ALA A 32 3.04 -28.67 -21.31
C ALA A 32 2.58 -27.33 -21.90
N LEU A 33 1.91 -27.35 -23.06
CA LEU A 33 1.33 -26.15 -23.67
C LEU A 33 0.14 -25.64 -22.85
N LEU A 34 -0.69 -26.53 -22.31
CA LEU A 34 -1.81 -26.19 -21.44
C LEU A 34 -1.32 -25.54 -20.14
N THR A 35 -0.28 -26.08 -19.50
CA THR A 35 0.30 -25.49 -18.29
C THR A 35 0.92 -24.12 -18.57
N LEU A 36 1.62 -23.94 -19.69
CA LEU A 36 2.10 -22.62 -20.13
C LEU A 36 0.95 -21.63 -20.38
N LEU A 37 -0.13 -22.08 -21.00
CA LEU A 37 -1.35 -21.28 -21.20
C LEU A 37 -1.99 -20.87 -19.87
N VAL A 38 -2.08 -21.77 -18.89
CA VAL A 38 -2.59 -21.47 -17.55
C VAL A 38 -1.68 -20.47 -16.83
N VAL A 39 -0.36 -20.61 -16.93
CA VAL A 39 0.60 -19.65 -16.37
C VAL A 39 0.46 -18.27 -17.03
N HIS A 40 0.33 -18.21 -18.36
CA HIS A 40 0.08 -16.94 -19.06
C HIS A 40 -1.29 -16.36 -18.75
N ALA A 41 -2.30 -17.21 -18.55
CA ALA A 41 -3.61 -16.81 -18.10
C ALA A 41 -3.55 -16.24 -16.69
N GLN A 42 -2.75 -16.80 -15.77
CA GLN A 42 -2.53 -16.24 -14.43
C GLN A 42 -1.83 -14.87 -14.49
N LEU A 43 -0.85 -14.69 -15.39
CA LEU A 43 -0.21 -13.40 -15.62
C LEU A 43 -1.18 -12.35 -16.21
N GLY A 44 -2.20 -12.79 -16.96
CA GLY A 44 -3.29 -11.94 -17.44
C GLY A 44 -4.42 -11.73 -16.43
N PHE A 45 -4.73 -12.73 -15.60
CA PHE A 45 -5.77 -12.68 -14.55
C PHE A 45 -5.33 -11.88 -13.32
N ALA A 46 -4.03 -11.72 -13.11
CA ALA A 46 -3.49 -10.73 -12.17
C ALA A 46 -3.83 -9.27 -12.56
N GLY A 47 -4.38 -9.04 -13.77
CA GLY A 47 -4.82 -7.74 -14.25
C GLY A 47 -6.33 -7.57 -14.46
N VAL A 48 -7.15 -8.62 -14.24
CA VAL A 48 -8.62 -8.56 -14.39
C VAL A 48 -9.29 -9.18 -13.16
N THR A 49 -9.13 -8.50 -12.04
CA THR A 49 -10.22 -8.32 -11.10
C THR A 49 -10.45 -6.82 -11.01
N GLU A 50 -11.32 -6.28 -11.88
CA GLU A 50 -12.00 -5.01 -11.62
C GLU A 50 -13.00 -5.17 -10.46
N THR A 51 -12.50 -5.60 -9.31
CA THR A 51 -13.04 -5.15 -8.05
C THR A 51 -12.37 -3.79 -7.87
N ALA A 52 -13.11 -2.71 -8.11
CA ALA A 52 -12.76 -1.41 -7.55
C ALA A 52 -12.92 -1.49 -6.01
N GLU A 53 -12.18 -2.41 -5.39
CA GLU A 53 -12.03 -2.53 -3.96
C GLU A 53 -11.25 -1.29 -3.55
N ALA A 54 -11.81 -0.50 -2.63
CA ALA A 54 -11.06 0.61 -2.06
C ALA A 54 -9.73 0.06 -1.53
N PRO A 55 -8.60 0.76 -1.75
CA PRO A 55 -7.34 0.35 -1.15
C PRO A 55 -7.52 0.14 0.35
N PRO A 56 -6.81 -0.83 0.97
CA PRO A 56 -6.94 -1.08 2.39
C PRO A 56 -6.71 0.21 3.17
N LEU A 57 -7.63 0.51 4.10
CA LEU A 57 -7.53 1.71 4.92
C LEU A 57 -6.22 1.74 5.71
N ASP A 58 -5.79 0.58 6.20
CA ASP A 58 -4.57 0.42 6.98
C ASP A 58 -3.34 0.86 6.18
N ASP A 59 -3.23 0.47 4.91
CA ASP A 59 -2.11 0.90 4.06
C ASP A 59 -2.10 2.42 3.80
N ILE A 60 -3.27 3.08 3.76
CA ILE A 60 -3.34 4.56 3.62
C ILE A 60 -2.85 5.21 4.91
N VAL A 61 -3.29 4.69 6.05
CA VAL A 61 -2.90 5.19 7.37
C VAL A 61 -1.40 5.05 7.55
N GLU A 62 -0.83 3.86 7.31
CA GLU A 62 0.60 3.58 7.44
C GLU A 62 1.45 4.52 6.56
N THR A 63 1.11 4.66 5.27
CA THR A 63 1.84 5.57 4.37
C THR A 63 1.68 7.05 4.73
N THR A 64 0.57 7.41 5.38
CA THR A 64 0.36 8.78 5.90
C THR A 64 1.19 9.01 7.16
N GLU A 65 1.28 8.03 8.06
CA GLU A 65 2.11 8.08 9.26
C GLU A 65 3.60 8.18 8.88
N ASP A 66 4.07 7.40 7.91
CA ASP A 66 5.43 7.51 7.37
C ASP A 66 5.72 8.91 6.81
N ALA A 67 4.77 9.51 6.08
CA ALA A 67 4.91 10.86 5.55
C ALA A 67 5.01 11.91 6.66
N VAL A 68 4.23 11.75 7.74
CA VAL A 68 4.26 12.61 8.93
C VAL A 68 5.58 12.45 9.69
N GLU A 69 6.09 11.24 9.83
CA GLU A 69 7.37 10.95 10.47
C GLU A 69 8.51 11.64 9.71
N LEU A 70 8.56 11.47 8.38
CA LEU A 70 9.57 12.11 7.53
C LEU A 70 9.50 13.64 7.58
N ALA A 71 8.30 14.22 7.57
CA ALA A 71 8.12 15.66 7.71
C ALA A 71 8.57 16.16 9.09
N THR A 72 8.27 15.40 10.16
CA THR A 72 8.66 15.71 11.54
C THR A 72 10.18 15.71 11.69
N ALA A 73 10.85 14.66 11.19
CA ALA A 73 12.31 14.58 11.16
C ALA A 73 12.96 15.77 10.42
N GLY A 74 12.25 16.36 9.45
CA GLY A 74 12.71 17.53 8.71
C GLY A 74 12.77 18.84 9.51
N VAL A 75 11.96 18.96 10.58
CA VAL A 75 11.79 20.17 11.40
C VAL A 75 12.27 20.02 12.84
N ALA A 76 12.46 18.78 13.31
CA ALA A 76 12.86 18.49 14.69
C ALA A 76 14.15 19.21 15.12
N GLY A 77 14.10 19.94 16.24
CA GLY A 77 15.24 20.66 16.82
C GLY A 77 15.74 21.85 16.00
N ARG A 78 14.96 22.34 15.02
CA ARG A 78 15.36 23.44 14.14
C ARG A 78 14.76 24.79 14.49
N TYR A 79 13.72 24.80 15.32
CA TYR A 79 12.91 25.98 15.59
C TYR A 79 12.68 26.13 17.08
N ASP A 80 12.96 27.32 17.60
CA ASP A 80 12.56 27.69 18.95
C ASP A 80 11.02 27.80 19.03
N TRP A 81 10.45 27.73 20.22
CA TRP A 81 8.99 27.89 20.43
C TRP A 81 8.44 29.24 19.96
N ALA A 82 9.28 30.27 19.99
CA ALA A 82 8.94 31.58 19.45
C ALA A 82 8.70 31.55 17.93
N GLU A 83 9.28 30.57 17.23
CA GLU A 83 9.22 30.39 15.78
C GLU A 83 8.24 29.28 15.36
N ARG A 84 7.35 28.85 16.26
CA ARG A 84 6.41 27.73 16.02
C ARG A 84 5.60 27.86 14.74
N ASP A 85 5.15 29.06 14.37
CA ASP A 85 4.38 29.29 13.15
C ASP A 85 5.24 28.98 11.90
N ALA A 86 6.54 29.30 11.94
CA ALA A 86 7.49 28.94 10.89
C ALA A 86 7.78 27.44 10.87
N ALA A 87 7.85 26.78 12.04
CA ALA A 87 7.99 25.33 12.14
C ALA A 87 6.79 24.60 11.51
N VAL A 88 5.56 25.04 11.79
CA VAL A 88 4.32 24.49 11.21
C VAL A 88 4.30 24.70 9.69
N ALA A 89 4.71 25.89 9.21
CA ALA A 89 4.80 26.18 7.79
C ALA A 89 5.83 25.29 7.06
N ASP A 90 7.05 25.12 7.60
CA ASP A 90 8.06 24.23 7.02
C ASP A 90 7.59 22.78 7.03
N PHE A 91 7.03 22.32 8.16
CA PHE A 91 6.46 20.99 8.28
C PHE A 91 5.40 20.73 7.20
N ARG A 92 4.44 21.63 7.02
CA ARG A 92 3.39 21.53 5.99
C ARG A 92 3.96 21.56 4.58
N SER A 93 4.99 22.37 4.34
CA SER A 93 5.67 22.44 3.04
C SER A 93 6.29 21.10 2.63
N ARG A 94 6.66 20.26 3.62
CA ARG A 94 7.21 18.91 3.43
C ARG A 94 6.12 17.86 3.38
N LEU A 95 5.11 17.95 4.25
CA LEU A 95 4.02 17.00 4.34
C LEU A 95 3.10 17.05 3.12
N ASN A 96 2.71 18.24 2.66
CA ASN A 96 1.70 18.37 1.59
C ASN A 96 2.12 17.64 0.29
N PRO A 97 3.36 17.79 -0.22
CA PRO A 97 3.81 17.02 -1.38
C PRO A 97 3.80 15.50 -1.13
N ALA A 98 4.12 15.05 0.08
CA ALA A 98 4.11 13.63 0.44
C ALA A 98 2.68 13.08 0.43
N LEU A 99 1.71 13.80 1.01
CA LEU A 99 0.29 13.44 0.95
C LEU A 99 -0.20 13.36 -0.51
N THR A 100 0.15 14.35 -1.34
CA THR A 100 -0.22 14.30 -2.77
C THR A 100 0.43 13.11 -3.49
N ASN A 101 1.62 12.66 -3.09
CA ASN A 101 2.22 11.45 -3.66
C ASN A 101 1.43 10.19 -3.27
N VAL A 102 0.95 10.10 -2.02
CA VAL A 102 0.07 9.01 -1.56
C VAL A 102 -1.23 9.00 -2.36
N GLU A 103 -1.86 10.17 -2.56
CA GLU A 103 -3.05 10.30 -3.41
C GLU A 103 -2.80 9.82 -4.85
N ARG A 104 -1.70 10.26 -5.47
CA ARG A 104 -1.34 9.87 -6.85
C ARG A 104 -1.02 8.39 -7.00
N ALA A 105 -0.48 7.75 -5.96
CA ALA A 105 -0.17 6.33 -5.97
C ALA A 105 -1.43 5.44 -5.93
N ARG A 106 -2.62 6.01 -5.67
CA ARG A 106 -3.88 5.29 -5.50
C ARG A 106 -4.91 5.72 -6.56
N PRO A 107 -4.92 5.07 -7.74
CA PRO A 107 -5.94 5.31 -8.75
C PRO A 107 -7.29 4.80 -8.26
N GLY A 108 -8.08 5.67 -7.61
CA GLY A 108 -9.34 5.26 -6.98
C GLY A 108 -10.02 6.32 -6.12
N GLY A 109 -9.55 7.57 -6.14
CA GLY A 109 -10.24 8.69 -5.48
C GLY A 109 -9.92 8.84 -3.99
N VAL A 110 -8.68 8.60 -3.58
CA VAL A 110 -8.20 8.98 -2.25
C VAL A 110 -7.82 10.47 -2.26
N ALA A 111 -8.30 11.22 -1.28
CA ALA A 111 -7.90 12.60 -1.00
C ALA A 111 -7.53 12.73 0.48
N LEU A 112 -6.41 13.40 0.74
CA LEU A 112 -5.81 13.60 2.05
C LEU A 112 -5.66 15.10 2.29
N THR A 113 -6.22 15.59 3.40
CA THR A 113 -6.09 17.00 3.78
C THR A 113 -5.93 17.17 5.27
N THR A 114 -5.07 18.10 5.69
CA THR A 114 -4.97 18.48 7.11
C THR A 114 -6.29 19.10 7.60
N ASN A 115 -6.69 18.78 8.83
CA ASN A 115 -7.93 19.24 9.44
C ASN A 115 -7.66 20.05 10.74
N ASP A 116 -7.79 21.37 10.62
CA ASP A 116 -7.56 22.32 11.71
C ASP A 116 -8.56 22.16 12.87
N SER A 117 -9.83 21.95 12.56
CA SER A 117 -10.87 21.76 13.59
C SER A 117 -10.66 20.48 14.40
N ALA A 118 -10.24 19.40 13.74
CA ALA A 118 -9.89 18.15 14.39
C ALA A 118 -8.62 18.31 15.24
N ALA A 119 -7.61 19.05 14.74
CA ALA A 119 -6.38 19.32 15.48
C ALA A 119 -6.64 20.13 16.75
N SER A 120 -7.44 21.19 16.64
CA SER A 120 -7.90 21.98 17.78
C SER A 120 -8.65 21.11 18.80
N GLY A 121 -9.58 20.28 18.34
CA GLY A 121 -10.31 19.35 19.20
C GLY A 121 -9.41 18.29 19.85
N TRP A 122 -8.40 17.81 19.13
CA TRP A 122 -7.42 16.86 19.65
C TRP A 122 -6.55 17.50 20.71
N ALA A 123 -6.03 18.71 20.47
CA ALA A 123 -5.19 19.46 21.41
C ALA A 123 -5.93 19.68 22.73
N LEU A 124 -7.19 20.13 22.69
CA LEU A 124 -8.02 20.32 23.88
C LEU A 124 -8.19 19.06 24.75
N ARG A 125 -8.11 17.87 24.16
CA ARG A 125 -8.29 16.59 24.88
C ARG A 125 -6.97 15.96 25.32
N ASN A 126 -5.88 16.23 24.60
CA ASN A 126 -4.61 15.50 24.77
C ASN A 126 -3.48 16.39 25.31
N CYS A 127 -3.67 17.71 25.36
CA CYS A 127 -2.71 18.64 25.92
C CYS A 127 -3.15 19.09 27.32
N PRO A 128 -2.43 18.69 28.39
CA PRO A 128 -2.72 19.15 29.75
C PRO A 128 -2.43 20.64 29.89
N ASP A 129 -3.40 21.40 30.41
CA ASP A 129 -3.24 22.80 30.76
C ASP A 129 -2.85 22.99 32.24
N GLY A 130 -2.48 24.22 32.60
CA GLY A 130 -2.28 24.62 33.99
C GLY A 130 -0.87 24.37 34.55
N PRO A 131 -0.67 24.54 35.87
CA PRO A 131 0.65 24.52 36.50
C PRO A 131 1.28 23.13 36.61
N SER A 132 0.49 22.07 36.50
CA SER A 132 0.92 20.68 36.64
C SER A 132 1.26 19.99 35.32
N ARG A 133 1.37 20.75 34.21
CA ARG A 133 1.77 20.21 32.92
C ARG A 133 3.27 19.88 32.91
N GLU A 134 3.60 18.76 32.28
CA GLU A 134 5.00 18.29 32.12
C GLU A 134 5.76 19.09 31.06
N PHE A 135 5.07 19.49 29.99
CA PHE A 135 5.62 20.24 28.87
C PHE A 135 5.05 21.65 28.81
N GLY A 136 5.61 22.50 27.95
CA GLY A 136 5.12 23.86 27.75
C GLY A 136 3.76 23.90 27.03
N PRO A 137 3.34 25.09 26.58
CA PRO A 137 2.06 25.27 25.91
C PRO A 137 1.93 24.37 24.67
N CYS A 138 0.68 24.01 24.37
CA CYS A 138 0.30 23.23 23.20
C CYS A 138 -0.61 24.07 22.32
N VAL A 139 -0.38 24.05 21.02
CA VAL A 139 -1.11 24.84 20.04
C VAL A 139 -1.44 23.95 18.85
N ALA A 140 -2.69 24.02 18.40
CA ALA A 140 -3.08 23.51 17.09
C ALA A 140 -3.04 24.68 16.10
N ASP A 141 -2.38 24.46 14.97
CA ASP A 141 -2.31 25.41 13.87
C ASP A 141 -2.35 24.62 12.56
N ASP A 142 -3.30 24.98 11.69
CA ASP A 142 -3.37 24.46 10.33
C ASP A 142 -3.43 22.91 10.28
N GLY A 143 -4.12 22.29 11.25
CA GLY A 143 -4.23 20.82 11.34
C GLY A 143 -3.01 20.10 11.94
N VAL A 144 -1.99 20.84 12.37
CA VAL A 144 -0.80 20.34 13.06
C VAL A 144 -0.88 20.75 14.53
N VAL A 145 -0.55 19.84 15.44
CA VAL A 145 -0.46 20.13 16.87
C VAL A 145 1.00 20.16 17.26
N VAL A 146 1.44 21.30 17.79
CA VAL A 146 2.79 21.52 18.29
C VAL A 146 2.78 21.79 19.79
N GLN A 147 3.87 21.43 20.45
CA GLN A 147 4.06 21.62 21.88
C GLN A 147 5.47 22.15 22.15
N GLU A 148 5.58 23.08 23.09
CA GLU A 148 6.87 23.55 23.58
C GLU A 148 7.53 22.45 24.43
N ARG A 149 8.74 22.03 24.03
CA ARG A 149 9.58 21.12 24.82
C ARG A 149 10.99 21.69 24.91
N ALA A 150 11.45 21.96 26.13
CA ALA A 150 12.77 22.56 26.38
C ALA A 150 13.04 23.87 25.59
N GLY A 151 12.00 24.66 25.31
CA GLY A 151 12.10 25.89 24.53
C GLY A 151 12.02 25.69 23.01
N GLU A 152 11.93 24.45 22.53
CA GLU A 152 11.83 24.08 21.12
C GLU A 152 10.40 23.77 20.71
N THR A 153 10.09 23.94 19.41
CA THR A 153 8.80 23.53 18.83
C THR A 153 8.85 22.05 18.45
N THR A 154 8.04 21.23 19.12
CA THR A 154 7.89 19.79 18.80
C THR A 154 6.53 19.51 18.19
N VAL A 155 6.47 18.85 17.04
CA VAL A 155 5.23 18.31 16.47
C VAL A 155 4.80 17.08 17.27
N VAL A 156 3.57 17.07 17.79
CA VAL A 156 3.06 15.97 18.63
C VAL A 156 1.91 15.21 17.99
N ALA A 157 1.19 15.83 17.05
CA ALA A 157 0.16 15.17 16.25
C ALA A 157 -0.12 15.97 14.97
N VAL A 158 -0.65 15.27 13.97
CA VAL A 158 -1.24 15.88 12.77
C VAL A 158 -2.58 15.21 12.51
N LEU A 159 -3.59 16.02 12.21
CA LEU A 159 -4.93 15.53 11.95
C LEU A 159 -5.18 15.62 10.46
N VAL A 160 -5.41 14.47 9.83
CA VAL A 160 -5.60 14.35 8.38
C VAL A 160 -6.95 13.71 8.11
N ASP A 161 -7.79 14.40 7.35
CA ASP A 161 -8.99 13.81 6.78
C ASP A 161 -8.61 12.94 5.57
N VAL A 162 -9.06 11.70 5.61
CA VAL A 162 -8.95 10.73 4.53
C VAL A 162 -10.33 10.58 3.91
N ARG A 163 -10.46 10.99 2.66
CA ARG A 163 -11.66 10.76 1.86
C ARG A 163 -11.35 9.73 0.79
N ILE A 164 -12.15 8.68 0.73
CA ILE A 164 -12.09 7.65 -0.30
C ILE A 164 -13.40 7.70 -1.07
N ALA A 165 -13.32 8.00 -2.36
CA ALA A 165 -14.47 8.09 -3.24
C ALA A 165 -14.32 7.07 -4.38
N THR A 166 -14.99 5.93 -4.23
CA THR A 166 -15.15 4.96 -5.31
C THR A 166 -16.45 5.24 -6.09
N PRO A 167 -16.67 4.64 -7.27
CA PRO A 167 -17.93 4.76 -7.98
C PRO A 167 -19.17 4.28 -7.20
N ARG A 168 -18.98 3.45 -6.15
CA ARG A 168 -20.09 2.82 -5.40
C ARG A 168 -20.17 3.24 -3.94
N SER A 169 -19.11 3.82 -3.39
CA SER A 169 -19.03 4.18 -1.97
C SER A 169 -18.20 5.43 -1.74
N ARG A 170 -18.55 6.17 -0.69
CA ARG A 170 -17.72 7.21 -0.12
C ARG A 170 -17.47 6.88 1.35
N THR A 171 -16.23 6.99 1.76
CA THR A 171 -15.80 6.88 3.16
C THR A 171 -15.00 8.11 3.52
N ASP A 172 -15.38 8.76 4.61
CA ASP A 172 -14.66 9.88 5.20
C ASP A 172 -14.26 9.47 6.62
N LEU A 173 -12.98 9.62 6.95
CA LEU A 173 -12.46 9.45 8.31
C LEU A 173 -11.41 10.51 8.61
N THR A 174 -11.16 10.76 9.90
CA THR A 174 -10.06 11.62 10.34
C THR A 174 -9.07 10.77 11.12
N VAL A 175 -7.81 10.82 10.71
CA VAL A 175 -6.70 10.10 11.32
C VAL A 175 -5.86 11.08 12.14
N ALA A 176 -5.48 10.67 13.35
CA ALA A 176 -4.52 11.40 14.18
C ALA A 176 -3.16 10.70 14.10
N ALA A 177 -2.33 11.14 13.16
CA ALA A 177 -0.96 10.65 13.02
C ALA A 177 -0.08 11.28 14.10
N ARG A 178 0.73 10.46 14.76
CA ARG A 178 1.68 10.91 15.79
C ARG A 178 3.08 10.47 15.38
N PRO A 179 4.06 11.38 15.41
CA PRO A 179 5.46 10.99 15.24
C PRO A 179 5.92 10.15 16.44
N ASN A 180 6.76 9.13 16.17
CA ASN A 180 7.19 8.13 17.16
C ASN A 180 8.47 8.52 17.92
#